data_AF-A0AAW5JUK1-F1
#
_entry.id   AF-A0AAW5JUK1-F1
#
_cell.length_a   1.000
_cell.length_b   1.000
_cell.length_c   1.000
_cell.angle_alpha   90.00
_cell.angle_beta   90.00
_cell.angle_gamma   90.00
#
_symmetry.space_group_name_H-M   'P 1'
#
loop_
_entity.id
_entity.type
_entity.pdbx_description
1 polymer ?
#
loop_
_entity_poly.entity_id
_entity_poly.type
_entity_poly.pdbx_seq_one_letter_code
_entity_poly.pdbx_strand_id
1 'polypeptide(L)' 'MEIVNTAIAGTLESSDAQVMVEPAAKGIELILESSVINQYGKQIRKTILETLERLDVKNVKI' A
#
# COMPACT_ATOMS: atom_id res chain seq x y z
N MET A 1 -4.44 12.17 -6.92
CA MET A 1 -5.69 11.49 -6.51
C MET A 1 -5.89 11.65 -5.00
N GLU A 2 -7.14 11.67 -4.51
CA GLU A 2 -7.47 11.75 -3.08
C GLU A 2 -8.21 10.49 -2.62
N ILE A 3 -7.81 9.93 -1.47
CA ILE A 3 -8.51 8.81 -0.82
C ILE A 3 -9.55 9.41 0.13
N VAL A 4 -10.82 9.27 -0.21
CA VAL A 4 -11.95 9.83 0.56
C VAL A 4 -12.62 8.80 1.47
N ASN A 5 -12.50 7.51 1.14
CA ASN A 5 -13.10 6.41 1.87
C ASN A 5 -12.09 5.28 2.03
N THR A 6 -12.21 4.52 3.12
CA THR A 6 -11.47 3.28 3.29
C THR A 6 -11.92 2.26 2.25
N ALA A 7 -10.96 1.60 1.61
CA ALA A 7 -11.21 0.54 0.64
C ALA A 7 -10.23 -0.62 0.83
N ILE A 8 -10.67 -1.81 0.46
CA ILE A 8 -9.86 -3.03 0.51
C ILE A 8 -9.97 -3.78 -0.82
N ALA A 9 -8.86 -4.36 -1.27
CA ALA A 9 -8.80 -5.21 -2.45
C ALA A 9 -7.89 -6.42 -2.22
N GLY A 10 -8.19 -7.53 -2.88
CA GLY A 10 -7.43 -8.78 -2.77
C GLY A 10 -7.75 -9.61 -1.52
N THR A 11 -6.99 -10.69 -1.33
CA THR A 11 -7.19 -11.67 -0.25
C THR A 11 -5.87 -12.01 0.45
N LEU A 12 -5.96 -12.70 1.60
CA LEU A 12 -4.80 -13.22 2.33
C LEU A 12 -4.39 -14.64 1.87
N GLU A 13 -4.84 -15.05 0.69
CA GLU A 13 -4.51 -16.35 0.12
C GLU A 13 -3.06 -16.40 -0.37
N SER A 14 -2.53 -17.62 -0.51
CA SER A 14 -1.17 -17.81 -1.01
C SER A 14 -1.03 -17.21 -2.42
N SER A 15 0.05 -16.46 -2.64
CA SER A 15 0.35 -15.77 -3.90
C SER A 15 -0.59 -14.63 -4.26
N ASP A 16 -1.48 -14.21 -3.36
CA ASP A 16 -2.25 -12.97 -3.47
C ASP A 16 -1.78 -11.94 -2.42
N ALA A 17 -2.28 -10.72 -2.50
CA ALA A 17 -2.03 -9.66 -1.54
C ALA A 17 -3.32 -8.90 -1.22
N GLN A 18 -3.61 -8.75 0.07
CA GLN A 18 -4.65 -7.85 0.54
C GLN A 18 -4.06 -6.44 0.72
N VAL A 19 -4.67 -5.46 0.06
CA VAL A 19 -4.29 -4.05 0.14
C VAL A 19 -5.44 -3.26 0.71
N MET A 20 -5.18 -2.53 1.79
CA MET A 20 -6.12 -1.59 2.39
C MET A 20 -5.61 -0.17 2.15
N VAL A 21 -6.51 0.75 1.80
CA VAL A 21 -6.18 2.18 1.74
C VAL A 21 -7.16 2.95 2.60
N GLU A 22 -6.65 3.88 3.39
CA GLU A 22 -7.44 4.75 4.26
C GLU A 22 -7.02 6.21 4.05
N PRO A 23 -7.94 7.18 4.19
CA PRO A 23 -7.59 8.58 4.23
C PRO A 23 -6.59 8.86 5.36
N ALA A 24 -5.53 9.61 5.08
CA ALA A 24 -4.58 10.08 6.09
C ALA A 24 -4.55 11.61 6.15
N ALA A 25 -4.31 12.16 7.33
CA ALA A 25 -4.27 13.62 7.51
C ALA A 25 -3.10 14.27 6.76
N LYS A 26 -1.94 13.60 6.68
CA LYS A 26 -0.76 14.10 5.97
C LYS A 26 0.22 12.97 5.65
N GLY A 27 0.66 12.92 4.39
CA GLY A 27 1.74 12.03 3.95
C GLY A 27 1.31 10.58 3.76
N ILE A 28 2.29 9.72 3.51
CA ILE A 28 2.10 8.29 3.29
C ILE A 28 2.49 7.54 4.57
N GLU A 29 1.55 6.82 5.15
CA GLU A 29 1.79 5.85 6.22
C GLU A 29 1.75 4.44 5.61
N LEU A 30 2.88 3.73 5.61
CA LEU A 30 3.00 2.41 4.98
C LEU A 30 3.21 1.30 6.03
N ILE A 31 2.24 0.42 6.15
CA ILE A 31 2.26 -0.80 6.95
C ILE A 31 2.42 -1.97 5.98
N LEU A 32 3.50 -2.75 6.15
CA LEU A 32 3.78 -3.88 5.26
C LEU A 32 4.12 -5.12 6.09
N GLU A 33 3.23 -6.10 6.01
CA GLU A 33 3.41 -7.43 6.58
C GLU A 33 3.49 -8.47 5.45
N SER A 34 4.51 -9.31 5.46
CA SER A 34 4.69 -10.33 4.43
C SER A 34 5.59 -11.47 4.93
N SER A 35 5.24 -12.70 4.58
CA SER A 35 6.07 -13.89 4.84
C SER A 35 7.41 -13.85 4.10
N VAL A 36 7.51 -13.06 3.03
CA VAL A 36 8.71 -12.92 2.19
C VAL A 36 9.39 -11.56 2.34
N ILE A 37 9.12 -10.85 3.46
CA ILE A 37 9.63 -9.49 3.70
C ILE A 37 11.16 -9.39 3.61
N ASN A 38 11.88 -10.43 4.04
CA ASN A 38 13.35 -10.45 4.02
C ASN A 38 13.91 -10.57 2.61
N GLN A 39 13.18 -11.20 1.68
CA GLN A 39 13.63 -11.42 0.29
C GLN A 39 13.20 -10.26 -0.62
N TYR A 40 11.94 -9.80 -0.47
CA TYR A 40 11.31 -8.89 -1.42
C TYR A 40 10.81 -7.58 -0.80
N GLY A 41 11.00 -7.34 0.50
CA GLY A 41 10.42 -6.19 1.19
C GLY A 41 10.83 -4.84 0.60
N LYS A 42 12.06 -4.72 0.09
CA LYS A 42 12.53 -3.48 -0.57
C LYS A 42 11.79 -3.26 -1.90
N GLN A 43 11.62 -4.30 -2.69
CA GLN A 43 10.95 -4.26 -3.98
C GLN A 43 9.45 -3.97 -3.80
N ILE A 44 8.79 -4.63 -2.84
CA ILE A 44 7.38 -4.38 -2.53
C ILE A 44 7.16 -2.92 -2.13
N ARG A 45 7.98 -2.40 -1.20
CA ARG A 45 7.91 -0.98 -0.78
C ARG A 45 8.11 -0.03 -1.96
N LYS A 46 9.11 -0.31 -2.81
CA LYS A 46 9.39 0.49 -4.01
C LYS A 46 8.18 0.52 -4.94
N THR A 47 7.61 -0.64 -5.28
CA THR A 47 6.44 -0.75 -6.15
C THR A 47 5.23 0.01 -5.61
N ILE A 48 4.98 -0.07 -4.29
CA ILE A 48 3.91 0.68 -3.64
C ILE A 48 4.13 2.19 -3.81
N LEU A 49 5.32 2.69 -3.44
CA LEU A 49 5.62 4.13 -3.51
C LEU A 49 5.60 4.67 -4.94
N GLU A 50 6.16 3.96 -5.91
CA GLU A 50 6.11 4.33 -7.34
C GLU A 50 4.67 4.34 -7.86
N THR A 51 3.82 3.42 -7.38
CA THR A 51 2.40 3.39 -7.75
C THR A 51 1.65 4.59 -7.18
N LEU A 52 1.87 4.92 -5.90
CA LEU A 52 1.27 6.08 -5.27
C LEU A 52 1.71 7.39 -5.95
N GLU A 53 3.00 7.52 -6.27
CA GLU A 53 3.55 8.67 -7.00
C GLU A 53 2.90 8.82 -8.38
N ARG A 54 2.84 7.73 -9.16
CA ARG A 54 2.23 7.72 -10.50
C ARG A 54 0.75 8.11 -10.47
N LEU A 55 0.04 7.79 -9.40
CA LEU A 55 -1.38 8.14 -9.21
C LEU A 55 -1.56 9.53 -8.54
N ASP A 56 -0.46 10.23 -8.25
CA ASP A 56 -0.42 11.49 -7.49
C ASP A 56 -1.18 11.39 -6.15
N VAL A 57 -1.05 10.26 -5.45
CA VAL A 57 -1.62 10.05 -4.11
C VAL A 57 -0.61 10.53 -3.07
N LYS A 58 -0.96 11.59 -2.34
CA LYS A 58 -0.05 12.27 -1.39
C LYS A 58 -0.36 11.98 0.07
N ASN A 59 -1.61 11.67 0.37
CA ASN A 59 -2.12 11.47 1.73
C ASN A 59 -2.90 10.16 1.79
N VAL A 60 -2.28 9.12 2.34
CA VAL A 60 -2.87 7.78 2.43
C VAL A 60 -2.19 6.97 3.53
N LYS A 61 -2.97 6.15 4.22
CA LYS A 61 -2.47 5.04 5.01
C LYS A 61 -2.73 3.75 4.23
N ILE A 62 -1.68 2.94 4.04
CA ILE A 62 -1.67 1.74 3.19
C ILE A 62 -0.90 0.61 3.84
#